data_AF-A0A2E0QP27-F1
#
_entry.id   AF-A0A2E0QP27-F1
#
_cell.length_a   1.000
_cell.length_b   1.000
_cell.length_c   1.000
_cell.angle_alpha   90.00
_cell.angle_beta   90.00
_cell.angle_gamma   90.00
#
_symmetry.space_group_name_H-M   'P 1'
#
loop_
_entity.id
_entity.type
_entity.pdbx_description
1 polymer ?
#
loop_
_entity_poly.entity_id
_entity_poly.type
_entity_poly.pdbx_seq_one_letter_code
_entity_poly.pdbx_strand_id
1 'polypeptide(L)'
;MVFRLLFSCLFLSFVVDRGICQDSIILNLPPEEPEKEVTLSESGPWGQVEYYEIPLPPPDESLDLITIPSQQTEWIFPNLTEDSAKSFLLDVGLNEEVISSLFVAKGVFPDETGARLFPPDDIVFQLPASVRSRVYPKLAVTSHNRFYAHPIYINDSNLSRWFQGSNLSENTIRDIARLAYPTPSQKGFYLSDLPYLLRTTQTNQDEKILLKAILRQHGLIVRLRITSETNIEELANYWTAGFKYKDIMPILDSIAHTDGIDRLEIAHLLPPLPRMHLNTFPTPYDGMSGRFPDWFWTCYNFSRFSPIEIYADSENRDVVLSNEYYPVLPPFSFGDILVFRNGDRLVHGCVNIVDGIVFTKNSSDLFAPWIMMKREDVEAYHSNKGPFEVQGYRKR
;
A
#
# COMPACT_ATOMS: atom_id res chain seq x y z
N MET A 1 44.06 -9.43 48.10
CA MET A 1 44.32 -10.56 47.19
C MET A 1 43.31 -11.66 47.51
N VAL A 2 42.39 -11.91 46.57
CA VAL A 2 41.64 -13.16 46.35
C VAL A 2 40.40 -13.49 47.22
N PHE A 3 39.26 -13.30 46.56
CA PHE A 3 38.01 -14.10 46.49
C PHE A 3 37.08 -14.27 47.71
N ARG A 4 35.93 -13.57 47.63
CA ARG A 4 34.66 -13.94 48.27
C ARG A 4 33.76 -14.59 47.22
N LEU A 5 33.12 -15.71 47.60
CA LEU A 5 32.06 -16.40 46.88
C LEU A 5 30.88 -15.45 46.58
N LEU A 6 30.38 -15.47 45.35
CA LEU A 6 29.05 -15.02 45.00
C LEU A 6 28.37 -16.07 44.13
N PHE A 7 27.19 -16.46 44.58
CA PHE A 7 26.26 -17.39 43.95
C PHE A 7 25.91 -16.93 42.53
N SER A 8 26.00 -17.86 41.58
CA SER A 8 25.56 -17.68 40.20
C SER A 8 24.08 -18.07 40.10
N CYS A 9 23.20 -17.08 40.01
CA CYS A 9 21.82 -17.28 39.52
C CYS A 9 21.79 -16.88 38.05
N LEU A 10 21.84 -17.88 37.15
CA LEU A 10 21.45 -17.71 35.76
C LEU A 10 19.93 -17.52 35.70
N PHE A 11 19.48 -16.30 35.40
CA PHE A 11 18.16 -16.06 34.83
C PHE A 11 18.30 -16.14 33.30
N LEU A 12 17.87 -17.28 32.73
CA LEU A 12 17.47 -17.32 31.33
C LEU A 12 16.15 -16.55 31.21
N SER A 13 16.22 -15.31 30.75
CA SER A 13 15.04 -14.59 30.26
C SER A 13 14.67 -15.20 28.91
N PHE A 14 13.63 -16.05 28.91
CA PHE A 14 12.89 -16.37 27.69
C PHE A 14 12.30 -15.07 27.15
N VAL A 15 12.85 -14.57 26.05
CA VAL A 15 12.17 -13.62 25.19
C VAL A 15 11.01 -14.38 24.57
N VAL A 16 9.82 -14.18 25.13
CA VAL A 16 8.58 -14.61 24.49
C VAL A 16 8.42 -13.73 23.25
N ASP A 17 8.75 -14.33 22.12
CA ASP A 17 8.46 -13.82 20.79
C ASP A 17 6.95 -13.58 20.72
N ARG A 18 6.53 -12.31 20.80
CA ARG A 18 5.14 -11.91 20.54
C ARG A 18 4.92 -11.92 19.03
N GLY A 19 5.05 -13.10 18.43
CA GLY A 19 4.55 -13.36 17.09
C GLY A 19 3.03 -13.24 17.12
N ILE A 20 2.48 -12.47 16.19
CA ILE A 20 1.04 -12.40 15.91
C ILE A 20 0.59 -13.84 15.59
N CYS A 21 0.07 -14.53 16.61
CA CYS A 21 -0.50 -15.86 16.49
C CYS A 21 -1.82 -15.75 15.72
N GLN A 22 -2.23 -16.81 15.04
CA GLN A 22 -3.46 -16.87 14.23
C GLN A 22 -4.72 -16.39 14.97
N ASP A 23 -4.72 -16.45 16.30
CA ASP A 23 -5.79 -16.01 17.20
C ASP A 23 -5.90 -14.47 17.36
N SER A 24 -5.04 -13.70 16.70
CA SER A 24 -4.99 -12.23 16.86
C SER A 24 -5.38 -11.43 15.61
N ILE A 25 -6.02 -12.06 14.61
CA ILE A 25 -6.76 -11.30 13.59
C ILE A 25 -8.02 -10.75 14.27
N ILE A 26 -7.93 -9.50 14.69
CA ILE A 26 -8.98 -8.86 15.49
C ILE A 26 -10.19 -8.58 14.60
N LEU A 27 -11.19 -9.47 14.68
CA LEU A 27 -12.56 -9.21 14.28
C LEU A 27 -13.32 -8.59 15.46
N ASN A 28 -12.99 -7.36 15.81
CA ASN A 28 -13.80 -6.61 16.77
C ASN A 28 -14.93 -5.91 16.01
N LEU A 29 -16.15 -5.99 16.53
CA LEU A 29 -17.26 -5.16 16.05
C LEU A 29 -16.83 -3.69 16.16
N PRO A 30 -16.98 -2.88 15.09
CA PRO A 30 -16.68 -1.46 15.18
C PRO A 30 -17.62 -0.80 16.22
N PRO A 31 -17.16 0.24 16.93
CA PRO A 31 -18.03 1.03 17.80
C PRO A 31 -19.22 1.61 16.99
N GLU A 32 -20.36 1.84 17.67
CA GLU A 32 -21.65 2.16 17.03
C GLU A 32 -21.65 3.43 16.15
N GLU A 33 -20.70 4.36 16.31
CA GLU A 33 -20.33 5.33 15.29
C GLU A 33 -18.82 5.62 15.43
N PRO A 34 -18.03 5.63 14.34
CA PRO A 34 -16.65 6.07 14.46
C PRO A 34 -16.65 7.57 14.72
N GLU A 35 -16.17 7.99 15.90
CA GLU A 35 -15.69 9.36 16.05
C GLU A 35 -14.70 9.62 14.91
N LYS A 36 -14.91 10.71 14.16
CA LYS A 36 -13.96 11.14 13.13
C LYS A 36 -12.66 11.52 13.82
N GLU A 37 -11.76 10.56 13.92
CA GLU A 37 -10.48 10.70 14.60
C GLU A 37 -9.57 11.60 13.75
N VAL A 38 -9.58 12.90 14.06
CA VAL A 38 -8.67 13.87 13.46
C VAL A 38 -7.35 13.79 14.21
N THR A 39 -6.27 13.53 13.48
CA THR A 39 -4.92 13.49 14.03
C THR A 39 -4.20 14.80 13.76
N LEU A 40 -3.44 15.30 14.74
CA LEU A 40 -2.55 16.46 14.57
C LEU A 40 -1.13 15.98 14.28
N SER A 41 -0.49 16.62 13.30
CA SER A 41 0.91 16.43 12.94
C SER A 41 1.85 17.11 13.95
N GLU A 42 3.14 16.79 13.86
CA GLU A 42 4.17 17.65 14.43
C GLU A 42 4.18 19.02 13.75
N SER A 43 4.50 20.05 14.52
CA SER A 43 4.66 21.41 14.00
C SER A 43 6.07 21.58 13.42
N GLY A 44 6.17 22.26 12.29
CA GLY A 44 7.45 22.56 11.65
C GLY A 44 7.37 23.78 10.74
N PRO A 45 8.34 23.96 9.82
CA PRO A 45 8.32 25.06 8.84
C PRO A 45 7.06 25.08 7.95
N TRP A 46 6.36 23.95 7.87
CA TRP A 46 5.08 23.78 7.19
C TRP A 46 3.85 24.24 8.00
N GLY A 47 4.04 24.68 9.24
CA GLY A 47 2.96 24.96 10.20
C GLY A 47 2.50 23.71 10.94
N GLN A 48 1.27 23.74 11.47
CA GLN A 48 0.61 22.58 12.07
C GLN A 48 -0.45 22.06 11.09
N VAL A 49 -0.46 20.76 10.81
CA VAL A 49 -1.49 20.16 9.98
C VAL A 49 -2.35 19.18 10.78
N GLU A 50 -3.62 19.08 10.42
CA GLU A 50 -4.54 18.06 10.90
C GLU A 50 -4.93 17.16 9.72
N TYR A 51 -5.14 15.87 9.97
CA TYR A 51 -5.57 14.94 8.93
C TYR A 51 -6.50 13.86 9.45
N TYR A 52 -7.27 13.27 8.53
CA TYR A 52 -8.11 12.12 8.80
C TYR A 52 -8.20 11.23 7.56
N GLU A 53 -8.43 9.94 7.78
CA GLU A 53 -8.54 8.94 6.73
C GLU A 53 -9.92 8.96 6.07
N ILE A 54 -9.94 8.74 4.76
CA ILE A 54 -11.15 8.55 3.96
C ILE A 54 -11.04 7.28 3.12
N PRO A 55 -12.09 6.44 3.10
CA PRO A 55 -12.15 5.32 2.19
C PRO A 55 -12.54 5.77 0.79
N LEU A 56 -11.80 5.27 -0.20
CA LEU A 56 -11.98 5.52 -1.62
C LEU A 56 -12.23 4.17 -2.32
N PRO A 57 -13.50 3.73 -2.45
CA PRO A 57 -13.82 2.60 -3.30
C PRO A 57 -13.65 2.98 -4.78
N PRO A 58 -13.28 2.03 -5.67
CA PRO A 58 -13.26 2.31 -7.09
C PRO A 58 -14.67 2.68 -7.60
N PRO A 59 -14.78 3.58 -8.60
CA PRO A 59 -16.04 3.87 -9.29
C PRO A 59 -16.62 2.62 -9.94
N ASP A 60 -17.95 2.56 -10.05
CA ASP A 60 -18.62 1.41 -10.66
C ASP A 60 -18.25 1.30 -12.16
N GLU A 61 -18.07 2.44 -12.82
CA GLU A 61 -17.64 2.54 -14.21
C GLU A 61 -16.25 1.91 -14.40
N SER A 62 -15.35 2.02 -13.43
CA SER A 62 -14.02 1.41 -13.49
C SER A 62 -14.11 -0.12 -13.39
N LEU A 63 -15.06 -0.65 -12.62
CA LEU A 63 -15.28 -2.10 -12.50
C LEU A 63 -15.89 -2.69 -13.79
N ASP A 64 -16.70 -1.92 -14.51
CA ASP A 64 -17.30 -2.34 -15.78
C ASP A 64 -16.28 -2.44 -16.93
N LEU A 65 -15.10 -1.84 -16.79
CA LEU A 65 -14.02 -1.88 -17.78
C LEU A 65 -13.17 -3.14 -17.72
N ILE A 66 -13.26 -3.93 -16.65
CA ILE A 66 -12.41 -5.09 -16.45
C ILE A 66 -13.14 -6.40 -16.74
N THR A 67 -12.38 -7.38 -17.25
CA THR A 67 -12.81 -8.77 -17.18
C THR A 67 -12.63 -9.26 -15.75
N ILE A 68 -13.68 -9.86 -15.19
CA ILE A 68 -13.61 -10.50 -13.87
C ILE A 68 -12.47 -11.52 -13.90
N PRO A 69 -11.56 -11.51 -12.91
CA PRO A 69 -10.48 -12.48 -12.85
C PRO A 69 -10.97 -13.92 -12.83
N SER A 70 -10.08 -14.85 -13.20
CA SER A 70 -10.35 -16.28 -13.02
C SER A 70 -10.73 -16.56 -11.57
N GLN A 71 -11.83 -17.29 -11.39
CA GLN A 71 -12.29 -17.80 -10.10
C GLN A 71 -11.58 -19.10 -9.69
N GLN A 72 -10.64 -19.59 -10.50
CA GLN A 72 -9.86 -20.78 -10.19
C GLN A 72 -8.58 -20.39 -9.45
N THR A 73 -8.39 -20.95 -8.24
CA THR A 73 -7.15 -20.77 -7.50
C THR A 73 -6.03 -21.56 -8.17
N GLU A 74 -4.89 -20.90 -8.39
CA GLU A 74 -3.78 -21.45 -9.13
C GLU A 74 -2.44 -21.07 -8.49
N TRP A 75 -1.55 -22.05 -8.35
CA TRP A 75 -0.19 -21.85 -7.86
C TRP A 75 0.83 -22.28 -8.93
N ILE A 76 1.54 -21.31 -9.51
CA ILE A 76 2.62 -21.58 -10.46
C ILE A 76 3.97 -21.50 -9.73
N PHE A 77 4.72 -22.59 -9.74
CA PHE A 77 6.08 -22.65 -9.19
C PHE A 77 7.09 -22.68 -10.34
N PRO A 78 7.64 -21.52 -10.75
CA PRO A 78 8.60 -21.46 -11.85
C PRO A 78 9.91 -22.15 -11.46
N ASN A 79 10.50 -22.91 -12.37
CA ASN A 79 11.79 -23.58 -12.22
C ASN A 79 11.87 -24.56 -11.04
N LEU A 80 10.74 -25.07 -10.56
CA LEU A 80 10.69 -26.10 -9.51
C LEU A 80 10.17 -27.41 -10.09
N THR A 81 10.94 -28.48 -9.85
CA THR A 81 10.48 -29.85 -10.09
C THR A 81 9.40 -30.23 -9.08
N GLU A 82 8.61 -31.25 -9.42
CA GLU A 82 7.58 -31.79 -8.51
C GLU A 82 8.15 -32.16 -7.13
N ASP A 83 9.27 -32.89 -7.09
CA ASP A 83 9.91 -33.28 -5.82
C ASP A 83 10.41 -32.08 -5.00
N SER A 84 10.93 -31.06 -5.68
CA SER A 84 11.38 -29.82 -5.02
C SER A 84 10.20 -29.00 -4.49
N ALA A 85 9.08 -28.96 -5.22
CA ALA A 85 7.85 -28.31 -4.78
C ALA A 85 7.23 -29.05 -3.57
N LYS A 86 7.17 -30.39 -3.59
CA LYS A 86 6.72 -31.20 -2.45
C LYS A 86 7.61 -31.00 -1.22
N SER A 87 8.93 -31.03 -1.40
CA SER A 87 9.89 -30.81 -0.31
C SER A 87 9.73 -29.42 0.31
N PHE A 88 9.54 -28.39 -0.53
CA PHE A 88 9.25 -27.03 -0.06
C PHE A 88 7.93 -26.96 0.74
N LEU A 89 6.85 -27.55 0.23
CA LEU A 89 5.55 -27.54 0.90
C LEU A 89 5.59 -28.27 2.25
N LEU A 90 6.38 -29.34 2.36
CA LEU A 90 6.62 -30.04 3.62
C LEU A 90 7.39 -29.16 4.62
N ASP A 91 8.45 -28.49 4.16
CA ASP A 91 9.28 -27.58 4.99
C ASP A 91 8.47 -26.40 5.56
N VAL A 92 7.58 -25.83 4.75
CA VAL A 92 6.67 -24.76 5.20
C VAL A 92 5.47 -25.28 6.00
N GLY A 93 5.46 -26.57 6.36
CA GLY A 93 4.58 -27.16 7.36
C GLY A 93 3.25 -27.69 6.84
N LEU A 94 3.10 -27.95 5.54
CA LEU A 94 1.96 -28.73 5.04
C LEU A 94 2.21 -30.21 5.33
N ASN A 95 1.16 -30.94 5.70
CA ASN A 95 1.27 -32.38 5.92
C ASN A 95 1.29 -33.17 4.59
N GLU A 96 1.77 -34.41 4.64
CA GLU A 96 1.91 -35.25 3.45
C GLU A 96 0.58 -35.57 2.74
N GLU A 97 -0.54 -35.61 3.48
CA GLU A 97 -1.87 -35.88 2.92
C GLU A 97 -2.36 -34.70 2.06
N VAL A 98 -2.22 -33.47 2.56
CA VAL A 98 -2.53 -32.23 1.85
C VAL A 98 -1.60 -32.07 0.64
N ILE A 99 -0.30 -32.36 0.80
CA ILE A 99 0.62 -32.33 -0.34
C ILE A 99 0.17 -33.37 -1.38
N SER A 100 -0.13 -34.60 -0.97
CA SER A 100 -0.59 -35.63 -1.90
C SER A 100 -1.86 -35.20 -2.65
N SER A 101 -2.83 -34.60 -1.98
CA SER A 101 -4.06 -34.12 -2.64
C SER A 101 -3.81 -32.99 -3.64
N LEU A 102 -2.85 -32.08 -3.38
CA LEU A 102 -2.43 -31.02 -4.31
C LEU A 102 -1.84 -31.57 -5.62
N PHE A 103 -1.15 -32.72 -5.56
CA PHE A 103 -0.50 -33.35 -6.72
C PHE A 103 -1.33 -34.49 -7.35
N VAL A 104 -2.38 -34.97 -6.68
CA VAL A 104 -3.33 -35.97 -7.22
C VAL A 104 -4.40 -35.32 -8.11
N ALA A 105 -4.77 -34.08 -7.83
CA ALA A 105 -5.67 -33.33 -8.70
C ALA A 105 -5.10 -33.31 -10.14
N LYS A 106 -5.94 -33.59 -11.16
CA LYS A 106 -5.62 -33.59 -12.60
C LYS A 106 -5.24 -32.19 -13.13
N GLY A 107 -4.36 -31.50 -12.43
CA GLY A 107 -4.08 -30.08 -12.56
C GLY A 107 -2.59 -29.76 -12.56
N VAL A 108 -1.71 -30.76 -12.40
CA VAL A 108 -0.29 -30.58 -12.65
C VAL A 108 -0.07 -30.51 -14.16
N PHE A 109 -0.03 -29.30 -14.69
CA PHE A 109 0.48 -29.10 -16.04
C PHE A 109 1.97 -28.77 -15.92
N PRO A 110 2.85 -29.52 -16.61
CA PRO A 110 4.16 -29.00 -16.88
C PRO A 110 3.96 -27.71 -17.70
N ASP A 111 4.25 -26.58 -17.08
CA ASP A 111 4.61 -25.39 -17.84
C ASP A 111 6.02 -25.65 -18.40
N GLU A 112 6.44 -24.96 -19.47
CA GLU A 112 7.74 -25.22 -20.14
C GLU A 112 8.95 -25.15 -19.18
N THR A 113 8.76 -24.61 -17.96
CA THR A 113 9.79 -24.42 -16.95
C THR A 113 9.37 -24.75 -15.50
N GLY A 114 8.21 -25.33 -15.19
CA GLY A 114 7.81 -25.50 -13.77
C GLY A 114 6.54 -26.30 -13.49
N ALA A 115 6.06 -26.24 -12.23
CA ALA A 115 4.86 -26.92 -11.77
C ALA A 115 3.69 -25.95 -11.60
N ARG A 116 2.55 -26.25 -12.21
CA ARG A 116 1.27 -25.54 -12.03
C ARG A 116 0.36 -26.39 -11.16
N LEU A 117 -0.18 -25.87 -10.06
CA LEU A 117 -1.09 -26.59 -9.17
C LEU A 117 -2.44 -25.87 -9.08
N PHE A 118 -3.50 -26.63 -8.80
CA PHE A 118 -4.85 -26.11 -8.56
C PHE A 118 -5.34 -26.57 -7.19
N PRO A 119 -5.01 -25.83 -6.13
CA PRO A 119 -5.38 -26.18 -4.77
C PRO A 119 -6.91 -26.26 -4.60
N PRO A 120 -7.44 -27.36 -4.03
CA PRO A 120 -8.83 -27.44 -3.58
C PRO A 120 -9.21 -26.32 -2.59
N ASP A 121 -10.48 -25.93 -2.63
CA ASP A 121 -11.08 -24.86 -1.84
C ASP A 121 -10.89 -25.02 -0.34
N ASP A 122 -11.11 -26.24 0.15
CA ASP A 122 -10.96 -26.61 1.54
C ASP A 122 -9.51 -26.46 2.00
N ILE A 123 -8.55 -26.81 1.15
CA ILE A 123 -7.13 -26.59 1.43
C ILE A 123 -6.85 -25.09 1.51
N VAL A 124 -7.21 -24.31 0.48
CA VAL A 124 -6.96 -22.85 0.45
C VAL A 124 -7.54 -22.15 1.67
N PHE A 125 -8.77 -22.48 2.04
CA PHE A 125 -9.47 -21.85 3.17
C PHE A 125 -8.92 -22.29 4.54
N GLN A 126 -8.43 -23.52 4.65
CA GLN A 126 -7.89 -24.06 5.90
C GLN A 126 -6.40 -23.77 6.11
N LEU A 127 -5.66 -23.31 5.09
CA LEU A 127 -4.26 -22.93 5.23
C LEU A 127 -4.06 -21.96 6.41
N PRO A 128 -3.09 -22.22 7.29
CA PRO A 128 -2.76 -21.27 8.34
C PRO A 128 -2.13 -19.97 7.79
N ALA A 129 -2.36 -18.84 8.45
CA ALA A 129 -1.73 -17.57 8.07
C ALA A 129 -0.19 -17.66 8.05
N SER A 130 0.40 -18.39 9.00
CA SER A 130 1.85 -18.65 9.07
C SER A 130 2.37 -19.46 7.87
N VAL A 131 1.54 -20.34 7.29
CA VAL A 131 1.87 -21.08 6.08
C VAL A 131 1.73 -20.17 4.87
N ARG A 132 0.67 -19.36 4.76
CA ARG A 132 0.50 -18.35 3.69
C ARG A 132 1.69 -17.40 3.62
N SER A 133 2.13 -16.87 4.77
CA SER A 133 3.29 -15.98 4.87
C SER A 133 4.60 -16.62 4.41
N ARG A 134 4.69 -17.94 4.26
CA ARG A 134 5.87 -18.65 3.74
C ARG A 134 5.70 -19.11 2.29
N VAL A 135 4.51 -19.59 1.92
CA VAL A 135 4.22 -20.07 0.55
C VAL A 135 4.07 -18.91 -0.43
N TYR A 136 3.32 -17.86 -0.07
CA TYR A 136 2.93 -16.83 -1.03
C TYR A 136 4.10 -15.96 -1.51
N PRO A 137 5.12 -15.64 -0.68
CA PRO A 137 6.34 -15.01 -1.20
C PRO A 137 7.07 -15.84 -2.25
N LYS A 138 7.01 -17.18 -2.16
CA LYS A 138 7.59 -18.07 -3.17
C LYS A 138 6.80 -18.02 -4.48
N LEU A 139 5.47 -17.92 -4.39
CA LEU A 139 4.58 -17.73 -5.55
C LEU A 139 4.76 -16.34 -6.19
N ALA A 140 5.04 -15.31 -5.38
CA ALA A 140 5.18 -13.92 -5.82
C ALA A 140 6.37 -13.64 -6.77
N VAL A 141 7.25 -14.63 -6.97
CA VAL A 141 8.45 -14.50 -7.81
C VAL A 141 8.11 -14.37 -9.31
N THR A 142 6.97 -14.92 -9.75
CA THR A 142 6.51 -14.83 -11.15
C THR A 142 5.30 -13.91 -11.28
N SER A 143 5.26 -13.13 -12.36
CA SER A 143 4.12 -12.26 -12.68
C SER A 143 2.85 -13.05 -13.04
N HIS A 144 2.98 -14.33 -13.43
CA HIS A 144 1.84 -15.20 -13.71
C HIS A 144 0.98 -15.43 -12.46
N ASN A 145 1.58 -15.39 -11.27
CA ASN A 145 0.89 -15.47 -9.99
C ASN A 145 0.44 -14.07 -9.51
N ARG A 146 -0.38 -13.39 -10.32
CA ARG A 146 -0.68 -11.96 -10.16
C ARG A 146 -1.07 -11.55 -8.73
N PHE A 147 -1.98 -12.27 -8.09
CA PHE A 147 -2.49 -11.95 -6.75
C PHE A 147 -1.51 -12.27 -5.61
N TYR A 148 -0.48 -13.06 -5.88
CA TYR A 148 0.61 -13.33 -4.93
C TYR A 148 1.75 -12.32 -5.14
N ALA A 149 2.03 -11.96 -6.40
CA ALA A 149 2.99 -10.92 -6.76
C ALA A 149 2.53 -9.52 -6.33
N HIS A 150 1.23 -9.27 -6.39
CA HIS A 150 0.56 -8.01 -6.05
C HIS A 150 -0.66 -8.32 -5.16
N PRO A 151 -0.45 -8.72 -3.89
CA PRO A 151 -1.54 -8.97 -2.96
C PRO A 151 -2.31 -7.68 -2.69
N ILE A 152 -3.60 -7.80 -2.39
CA ILE A 152 -4.35 -6.67 -1.84
C ILE A 152 -3.77 -6.34 -0.47
N TYR A 153 -3.46 -5.07 -0.27
CA TYR A 153 -3.02 -4.55 1.02
C TYR A 153 -4.19 -3.95 1.80
N ILE A 154 -4.40 -4.45 3.02
CA ILE A 154 -5.38 -3.95 3.97
C ILE A 154 -4.61 -3.20 5.06
N ASN A 155 -4.59 -1.87 4.96
CA ASN A 155 -3.89 -1.00 5.91
C ASN A 155 -4.71 -0.74 7.17
N ASP A 156 -5.15 -1.80 7.84
CA ASP A 156 -5.78 -1.70 9.14
C ASP A 156 -5.42 -2.94 9.96
N SER A 157 -5.21 -2.74 11.25
CA SER A 157 -5.05 -3.84 12.21
C SER A 157 -6.37 -4.53 12.54
N ASN A 158 -7.51 -3.92 12.20
CA ASN A 158 -8.86 -4.42 12.38
C ASN A 158 -9.59 -4.48 11.03
N LEU A 159 -9.83 -5.71 10.55
CA LEU A 159 -10.49 -5.96 9.27
C LEU A 159 -11.94 -5.48 9.25
N SER A 160 -12.67 -5.57 10.37
CA SER A 160 -14.04 -5.07 10.44
C SER A 160 -14.10 -3.55 10.27
N ARG A 161 -13.14 -2.81 10.85
CA ARG A 161 -13.00 -1.36 10.64
C ARG A 161 -12.68 -1.06 9.18
N TRP A 162 -11.76 -1.82 8.57
CA TRP A 162 -11.47 -1.68 7.15
C TRP A 162 -12.69 -1.91 6.25
N PHE A 163 -13.57 -2.87 6.54
CA PHE A 163 -14.73 -3.15 5.69
C PHE A 163 -16.01 -2.40 6.11
N GLN A 164 -15.93 -1.50 7.08
CA GLN A 164 -17.08 -0.67 7.46
C GLN A 164 -17.58 0.14 6.25
N GLY A 165 -18.91 0.14 6.05
CA GLY A 165 -19.57 0.83 4.94
C GLY A 165 -19.47 0.13 3.57
N SER A 166 -18.89 -1.07 3.49
CA SER A 166 -18.64 -1.78 2.20
C SER A 166 -19.79 -2.66 1.70
N ASN A 167 -20.93 -2.71 2.41
CA ASN A 167 -22.07 -3.61 2.14
C ASN A 167 -21.72 -5.12 2.10
N LEU A 168 -20.51 -5.52 2.52
CA LEU A 168 -20.16 -6.93 2.68
C LEU A 168 -20.94 -7.56 3.83
N SER A 169 -21.33 -8.81 3.64
CA SER A 169 -21.91 -9.62 4.73
C SER A 169 -20.84 -9.91 5.80
N GLU A 170 -21.27 -10.09 7.05
CA GLU A 170 -20.36 -10.49 8.13
C GLU A 170 -19.64 -11.81 7.82
N ASN A 171 -20.29 -12.74 7.12
CA ASN A 171 -19.69 -14.01 6.75
C ASN A 171 -18.55 -13.81 5.75
N THR A 172 -18.74 -12.95 4.75
CA THR A 172 -17.68 -12.59 3.80
C THR A 172 -16.50 -11.92 4.49
N ILE A 173 -16.76 -11.04 5.48
CA ILE A 173 -15.69 -10.41 6.27
C ILE A 173 -14.94 -11.45 7.11
N ARG A 174 -15.64 -12.43 7.70
CA ARG A 174 -15.03 -13.57 8.41
C ARG A 174 -14.17 -14.42 7.48
N ASP A 175 -14.62 -14.68 6.26
CA ASP A 175 -13.85 -15.44 5.27
C ASP A 175 -12.59 -14.68 4.83
N ILE A 176 -12.71 -13.37 4.56
CA ILE A 176 -11.55 -12.51 4.29
C ILE A 176 -10.56 -12.55 5.45
N ALA A 177 -11.05 -12.44 6.68
CA ALA A 177 -10.19 -12.51 7.87
C ALA A 177 -9.45 -13.84 7.98
N ARG A 178 -10.08 -14.96 7.63
CA ARG A 178 -9.43 -16.26 7.65
C ARG A 178 -8.36 -16.43 6.55
N LEU A 179 -8.53 -15.75 5.42
CA LEU A 179 -7.61 -15.80 4.27
C LEU A 179 -6.49 -14.78 4.38
N ALA A 180 -6.69 -13.69 5.11
CA ALA A 180 -5.70 -12.65 5.33
C ALA A 180 -4.48 -13.18 6.10
N TYR A 181 -3.31 -12.59 5.83
CA TYR A 181 -2.06 -12.93 6.48
C TYR A 181 -1.23 -11.66 6.75
N PRO A 182 -0.41 -11.62 7.81
CA PRO A 182 0.30 -10.40 8.18
C PRO A 182 1.32 -9.98 7.12
N THR A 183 1.49 -8.67 6.94
CA THR A 183 2.58 -8.13 6.13
C THR A 183 3.94 -8.38 6.81
N PRO A 184 5.05 -8.44 6.05
CA PRO A 184 6.40 -8.50 6.63
C PRO A 184 6.70 -7.38 7.63
N SER A 185 6.15 -6.17 7.40
CA SER A 185 6.32 -5.02 8.30
C SER A 185 5.44 -5.10 9.57
N GLN A 186 4.55 -6.10 9.68
CA GLN A 186 3.53 -6.21 10.73
C GLN A 186 2.55 -5.01 10.78
N LYS A 187 2.51 -4.20 9.72
CA LYS A 187 1.55 -3.11 9.56
C LYS A 187 0.49 -3.55 8.56
N GLY A 188 -0.68 -3.94 9.07
CA GLY A 188 -1.81 -4.41 8.28
C GLY A 188 -1.67 -5.85 7.77
N PHE A 189 -2.50 -6.19 6.79
CA PHE A 189 -2.60 -7.55 6.24
C PHE A 189 -2.51 -7.57 4.72
N TYR A 190 -2.08 -8.70 4.18
CA TYR A 190 -2.21 -9.05 2.77
C TYR A 190 -3.34 -10.04 2.55
N LEU A 191 -3.95 -9.97 1.36
CA LEU A 191 -4.94 -10.91 0.87
C LEU A 191 -4.63 -11.26 -0.59
N SER A 192 -4.38 -12.55 -0.86
CA SER A 192 -4.06 -13.05 -2.22
C SER A 192 -5.14 -13.96 -2.80
N ASP A 193 -5.97 -14.57 -1.96
CA ASP A 193 -6.93 -15.61 -2.36
C ASP A 193 -8.23 -15.04 -2.94
N LEU A 194 -8.13 -13.97 -3.76
CA LEU A 194 -9.26 -13.35 -4.45
C LEU A 194 -10.04 -14.34 -5.34
N PRO A 195 -9.40 -15.27 -6.10
CA PRO A 195 -10.14 -16.26 -6.88
C PRO A 195 -11.09 -17.12 -6.04
N TYR A 196 -10.66 -17.53 -4.84
CA TYR A 196 -11.50 -18.26 -3.89
C TYR A 196 -12.71 -17.41 -3.49
N LEU A 197 -12.48 -16.17 -3.07
CA LEU A 197 -13.57 -15.27 -2.62
C LEU A 197 -14.58 -15.01 -3.74
N LEU A 198 -14.12 -14.73 -4.97
CA LEU A 198 -15.00 -14.55 -6.12
C LEU A 198 -15.86 -15.80 -6.39
N ARG A 199 -15.26 -17.00 -6.33
CA ARG A 199 -15.99 -18.26 -6.53
C ARG A 199 -17.07 -18.51 -5.47
N THR A 200 -16.89 -18.00 -4.25
CA THR A 200 -17.88 -18.15 -3.16
C THR A 200 -19.05 -17.18 -3.23
N THR A 201 -18.99 -16.19 -4.13
CA THR A 201 -20.11 -15.26 -4.35
C THR A 201 -21.28 -15.96 -5.07
N GLN A 202 -22.50 -15.48 -4.85
CA GLN A 202 -23.71 -16.10 -5.40
C GLN A 202 -24.25 -15.37 -6.62
N THR A 203 -24.02 -14.06 -6.69
CA THR A 203 -24.55 -13.20 -7.76
C THR A 203 -23.48 -12.24 -8.27
N ASN A 204 -23.63 -11.76 -9.50
CA ASN A 204 -22.76 -10.73 -10.06
C ASN A 204 -22.77 -9.43 -9.23
N GLN A 205 -23.86 -9.16 -8.50
CA GLN A 205 -23.93 -8.02 -7.59
C GLN A 205 -23.03 -8.23 -6.38
N ASP A 206 -23.00 -9.44 -5.81
CA ASP A 206 -22.10 -9.79 -4.71
C ASP A 206 -20.64 -9.72 -5.15
N GLU A 207 -20.32 -10.16 -6.37
CA GLU A 207 -18.97 -10.01 -6.96
C GLU A 207 -18.56 -8.54 -7.05
N LYS A 208 -19.45 -7.66 -7.53
CA LYS A 208 -19.17 -6.22 -7.61
C LYS A 208 -18.97 -5.60 -6.24
N ILE A 209 -19.83 -5.93 -5.27
CA ILE A 209 -19.69 -5.45 -3.88
C ILE A 209 -18.35 -5.93 -3.30
N LEU A 210 -18.00 -7.21 -3.51
CA LEU A 210 -16.73 -7.80 -3.09
C LEU A 210 -15.53 -7.06 -3.70
N LEU A 211 -15.49 -6.90 -5.02
CA LEU A 211 -14.39 -6.22 -5.69
C LEU A 211 -14.28 -4.76 -5.24
N LYS A 212 -15.39 -4.03 -5.15
CA LYS A 212 -15.41 -2.64 -4.68
C LYS A 212 -14.89 -2.51 -3.25
N ALA A 213 -15.23 -3.45 -2.38
CA ALA A 213 -14.80 -3.47 -0.99
C ALA A 213 -13.31 -3.82 -0.83
N ILE A 214 -12.80 -4.79 -1.59
CA ILE A 214 -11.42 -5.28 -1.48
C ILE A 214 -10.44 -4.33 -2.20
N LEU A 215 -10.86 -3.73 -3.32
CA LEU A 215 -10.02 -2.81 -4.10
C LEU A 215 -10.03 -1.37 -3.55
N ARG A 216 -10.86 -1.08 -2.53
CA ARG A 216 -10.87 0.24 -1.89
C ARG A 216 -9.48 0.62 -1.40
N GLN A 217 -9.14 1.90 -1.52
CA GLN A 217 -7.93 2.47 -0.94
C GLN A 217 -8.32 3.43 0.17
N HIS A 218 -7.40 3.73 1.09
CA HIS A 218 -7.61 4.80 2.08
C HIS A 218 -6.63 5.92 1.79
N GLY A 219 -7.16 7.11 1.60
CA GLY A 219 -6.39 8.34 1.45
C GLY A 219 -6.55 9.24 2.67
N LEU A 220 -5.72 10.26 2.78
CA LEU A 220 -5.82 11.30 3.79
C LEU A 220 -6.44 12.56 3.21
N ILE A 221 -7.39 13.13 3.95
CA ILE A 221 -7.69 14.56 3.83
C ILE A 221 -6.80 15.29 4.81
N VAL A 222 -6.04 16.27 4.32
CA VAL A 222 -5.06 17.01 5.12
C VAL A 222 -5.40 18.49 5.08
N ARG A 223 -5.45 19.11 6.25
CA ARG A 223 -5.76 20.52 6.44
C ARG A 223 -4.65 21.21 7.20
N LEU A 224 -4.19 22.32 6.66
CA LEU A 224 -3.30 23.23 7.33
C LEU A 224 -4.09 24.09 8.31
N ARG A 225 -3.57 24.21 9.54
CA ARG A 225 -4.09 25.15 10.53
C ARG A 225 -3.38 26.49 10.40
N ILE A 226 -4.15 27.56 10.24
CA ILE A 226 -3.67 28.93 10.11
C ILE A 226 -4.37 29.78 11.17
N THR A 227 -3.61 30.30 12.12
CA THR A 227 -4.09 31.16 13.20
C THR A 227 -3.41 32.53 13.15
N SER A 228 -3.88 33.49 13.97
CA SER A 228 -3.27 34.81 14.11
C SER A 228 -1.79 34.80 14.53
N GLU A 229 -1.34 33.71 15.14
CA GLU A 229 0.05 33.51 15.60
C GLU A 229 0.93 32.80 14.55
N THR A 230 0.35 32.39 13.42
CA THR A 230 1.07 31.62 12.40
C THR A 230 2.09 32.49 11.68
N ASN A 231 3.34 32.01 11.58
CA ASN A 231 4.38 32.66 10.80
C ASN A 231 4.15 32.45 9.29
N ILE A 232 3.44 33.39 8.66
CA ILE A 232 3.07 33.32 7.24
C ILE A 232 4.30 33.28 6.32
N GLU A 233 5.40 33.94 6.68
CA GLU A 233 6.63 33.93 5.86
C GLU A 233 7.27 32.54 5.82
N GLU A 234 7.38 31.88 6.96
CA GLU A 234 7.92 30.53 7.05
C GLU A 234 7.01 29.51 6.36
N LEU A 235 5.70 29.64 6.57
CA LEU A 235 4.68 28.84 5.91
C LEU A 235 4.75 28.99 4.39
N ALA A 236 4.85 30.23 3.91
CA ALA A 236 5.05 30.53 2.50
C ALA A 236 6.32 29.90 1.95
N ASN A 237 7.45 30.03 2.65
CA ASN A 237 8.72 29.43 2.23
C ASN A 237 8.59 27.91 2.00
N TYR A 238 7.89 27.21 2.88
CA TYR A 238 7.65 25.77 2.74
C TYR A 238 6.70 25.44 1.58
N TRP A 239 5.47 25.96 1.61
CA TRP A 239 4.41 25.56 0.67
C TRP A 239 4.62 26.07 -0.75
N THR A 240 5.39 27.14 -0.92
CA THR A 240 5.77 27.64 -2.25
C THR A 240 7.03 26.97 -2.81
N ALA A 241 7.58 25.95 -2.13
CA ALA A 241 8.85 25.31 -2.46
C ALA A 241 10.00 26.32 -2.66
N GLY A 242 10.13 27.27 -1.73
CA GLY A 242 11.08 28.38 -1.85
C GLY A 242 10.68 29.38 -2.94
N PHE A 243 9.42 29.82 -2.93
CA PHE A 243 8.83 30.81 -3.85
C PHE A 243 8.75 30.40 -5.32
N LYS A 244 8.83 29.11 -5.62
CA LYS A 244 8.56 28.54 -6.95
C LYS A 244 7.06 28.57 -7.30
N TYR A 245 6.18 28.56 -6.29
CA TYR A 245 4.70 28.55 -6.46
C TYR A 245 4.01 29.72 -5.75
N LYS A 246 4.29 30.97 -6.16
CA LYS A 246 3.80 32.17 -5.44
C LYS A 246 2.28 32.39 -5.49
N ASP A 247 1.58 31.72 -6.40
CA ASP A 247 0.15 31.95 -6.63
C ASP A 247 -0.73 31.56 -5.44
N ILE A 248 -0.20 30.81 -4.47
CA ILE A 248 -0.90 30.44 -3.23
C ILE A 248 -0.83 31.51 -2.13
N MET A 249 0.01 32.54 -2.28
CA MET A 249 0.18 33.58 -1.24
C MET A 249 -1.11 34.31 -0.90
N PRO A 250 -1.93 34.77 -1.87
CA PRO A 250 -3.15 35.51 -1.55
C PRO A 250 -4.16 34.72 -0.73
N ILE A 251 -4.25 33.39 -0.91
CA ILE A 251 -5.17 32.56 -0.13
C ILE A 251 -4.66 32.35 1.30
N LEU A 252 -3.34 32.18 1.49
CA LEU A 252 -2.75 32.10 2.82
C LEU A 252 -2.95 33.40 3.60
N ASP A 253 -2.67 34.55 2.96
CA ASP A 253 -2.87 35.87 3.56
C ASP A 253 -4.35 36.12 3.89
N SER A 254 -5.27 35.77 2.99
CA SER A 254 -6.70 35.97 3.22
C SER A 254 -7.23 35.17 4.42
N ILE A 255 -6.78 33.92 4.59
CA ILE A 255 -7.25 33.07 5.69
C ILE A 255 -6.71 33.56 7.02
N ALA A 256 -5.44 33.98 7.07
CA ALA A 256 -4.82 34.52 8.29
C ALA A 256 -5.55 35.77 8.84
N HIS A 257 -6.28 36.51 8.00
CA HIS A 257 -7.00 37.73 8.35
C HIS A 257 -8.53 37.57 8.37
N THR A 258 -9.06 36.34 8.24
CA THR A 258 -10.51 36.10 8.27
C THR A 258 -10.93 35.45 9.59
N ASP A 259 -11.69 36.19 10.40
CA ASP A 259 -12.19 35.68 11.69
C ASP A 259 -13.07 34.43 11.52
N GLY A 260 -12.83 33.42 12.36
CA GLY A 260 -13.61 32.18 12.40
C GLY A 260 -13.18 31.13 11.38
N ILE A 261 -12.17 31.40 10.54
CA ILE A 261 -11.60 30.42 9.61
C ILE A 261 -10.14 30.17 9.99
N ASP A 262 -9.82 28.94 10.42
CA ASP A 262 -8.47 28.56 10.83
C ASP A 262 -7.92 27.33 10.08
N ARG A 263 -8.61 26.87 9.03
CA ARG A 263 -8.30 25.63 8.31
C ARG A 263 -8.31 25.82 6.80
N LEU A 264 -7.26 25.35 6.13
CA LEU A 264 -7.15 25.27 4.67
C LEU A 264 -6.84 23.85 4.24
N GLU A 265 -7.64 23.25 3.35
CA GLU A 265 -7.29 21.95 2.77
C GLU A 265 -6.06 22.07 1.85
N ILE A 266 -5.07 21.20 2.07
CA ILE A 266 -3.77 21.27 1.40
C ILE A 266 -3.89 21.04 -0.12
N ALA A 267 -5.00 20.46 -0.59
CA ALA A 267 -5.33 20.39 -2.02
C ALA A 267 -5.19 21.76 -2.72
N HIS A 268 -5.52 22.86 -2.04
CA HIS A 268 -5.39 24.23 -2.56
C HIS A 268 -3.95 24.76 -2.60
N LEU A 269 -2.99 24.05 -2.00
CA LEU A 269 -1.57 24.35 -2.00
C LEU A 269 -0.79 23.48 -3.02
N LEU A 270 -1.40 22.41 -3.51
CA LEU A 270 -0.77 21.52 -4.50
C LEU A 270 -0.62 22.20 -5.88
N PRO A 271 0.41 21.85 -6.66
CA PRO A 271 0.49 22.20 -8.07
C PRO A 271 -0.72 21.70 -8.89
N PRO A 272 -0.95 22.22 -10.12
CA PRO A 272 -2.15 21.92 -10.90
C PRO A 272 -2.41 20.43 -11.14
N LEU A 273 -1.41 19.66 -11.56
CA LEU A 273 -1.56 18.22 -11.86
C LEU A 273 -1.92 17.38 -10.61
N PRO A 274 -1.14 17.42 -9.51
CA PRO A 274 -1.51 16.65 -8.32
C PRO A 274 -2.85 17.10 -7.72
N ARG A 275 -3.21 18.40 -7.81
CA ARG A 275 -4.54 18.88 -7.39
C ARG A 275 -5.68 18.28 -8.22
N MET A 276 -5.48 18.16 -9.53
CA MET A 276 -6.48 17.59 -10.45
C MET A 276 -6.70 16.10 -10.18
N HIS A 277 -5.64 15.36 -9.84
CA HIS A 277 -5.71 13.92 -9.62
C HIS A 277 -6.03 13.48 -8.19
N LEU A 278 -5.80 14.32 -7.18
CA LEU A 278 -5.97 13.95 -5.78
C LEU A 278 -7.34 13.32 -5.49
N ASN A 279 -7.32 12.14 -4.86
CA ASN A 279 -8.47 11.32 -4.51
C ASN A 279 -9.31 10.85 -5.70
N THR A 280 -8.72 10.78 -6.90
CA THR A 280 -9.38 10.25 -8.10
C THR A 280 -8.70 8.97 -8.58
N PHE A 281 -9.48 8.12 -9.26
CA PHE A 281 -8.99 6.93 -9.95
C PHE A 281 -8.64 7.29 -11.40
N PRO A 282 -7.66 6.59 -12.02
CA PRO A 282 -7.41 6.72 -13.44
C PRO A 282 -8.68 6.47 -14.26
N THR A 283 -8.82 7.25 -15.31
CA THR A 283 -9.86 7.12 -16.33
C THR A 283 -9.26 6.51 -17.59
N PRO A 284 -10.06 6.01 -18.55
CA PRO A 284 -9.56 5.57 -19.85
C PRO A 284 -8.73 6.64 -20.58
N TYR A 285 -8.97 7.93 -20.32
CA TYR A 285 -8.21 9.03 -20.91
C TYR A 285 -6.73 9.01 -20.47
N ASP A 286 -6.47 8.67 -19.20
CA ASP A 286 -5.12 8.57 -18.65
C ASP A 286 -4.31 7.44 -19.29
N GLY A 287 -4.98 6.44 -19.87
CA GLY A 287 -4.34 5.30 -20.55
C GLY A 287 -4.20 5.45 -22.07
N MET A 288 -4.62 6.57 -22.68
CA MET A 288 -4.65 6.71 -24.14
C MET A 288 -3.28 6.65 -24.82
N SER A 289 -2.19 6.94 -24.08
CA SER A 289 -0.82 6.77 -24.56
C SER A 289 -0.40 5.29 -24.66
N GLY A 290 -1.30 4.35 -24.35
CA GLY A 290 -1.05 2.91 -24.30
C GLY A 290 -0.66 2.42 -22.91
N ARG A 291 -0.55 3.31 -21.92
CA ARG A 291 -0.17 2.97 -20.55
C ARG A 291 -0.79 3.93 -19.54
N PHE A 292 -1.22 3.39 -18.41
CA PHE A 292 -1.65 4.20 -17.27
C PHE A 292 -0.45 4.79 -16.50
N PRO A 293 -0.58 6.02 -15.96
CA PRO A 293 0.40 6.59 -15.07
C PRO A 293 0.78 5.65 -13.92
N ASP A 294 2.06 5.58 -13.62
CA ASP A 294 2.61 4.88 -12.46
C ASP A 294 3.18 5.85 -11.43
N TRP A 295 3.82 5.31 -10.40
CA TRP A 295 4.42 6.11 -9.34
C TRP A 295 5.49 7.07 -9.85
N PHE A 296 6.27 6.68 -10.87
CA PHE A 296 7.34 7.52 -11.38
C PHE A 296 6.77 8.66 -12.20
N TRP A 297 5.81 8.37 -13.11
CA TRP A 297 5.08 9.41 -13.84
C TRP A 297 4.48 10.42 -12.87
N THR A 298 3.88 9.94 -11.78
CA THR A 298 3.24 10.78 -10.75
C THR A 298 4.25 11.69 -10.06
N CYS A 299 5.38 11.14 -9.63
CA CYS A 299 6.43 11.92 -8.95
C CYS A 299 7.08 12.93 -9.90
N TYR A 300 7.46 12.48 -11.10
CA TYR A 300 8.18 13.28 -12.07
C TYR A 300 7.36 14.46 -12.60
N ASN A 301 6.04 14.28 -12.71
CA ASN A 301 5.11 15.31 -13.18
C ASN A 301 4.53 16.20 -12.06
N PHE A 302 4.84 15.95 -10.78
CA PHE A 302 4.28 16.70 -9.65
C PHE A 302 4.35 18.22 -9.81
N SER A 303 5.50 18.71 -10.25
CA SER A 303 5.79 20.14 -10.42
C SER A 303 5.55 20.67 -11.84
N ARG A 304 5.05 19.85 -12.76
CA ARG A 304 4.93 20.19 -14.18
C ARG A 304 3.54 20.71 -14.49
N PHE A 305 3.46 21.67 -15.42
CA PHE A 305 2.19 22.15 -15.95
C PHE A 305 1.63 21.19 -17.01
N SER A 306 2.49 20.72 -17.91
CA SER A 306 2.17 19.69 -18.89
C SER A 306 2.95 18.43 -18.56
N PRO A 307 2.28 17.26 -18.44
CA PRO A 307 2.95 16.02 -18.10
C PRO A 307 3.86 15.56 -19.24
N ILE A 308 4.92 14.85 -18.87
CA ILE A 308 5.79 14.11 -19.77
C ILE A 308 5.61 12.63 -19.48
N GLU A 309 5.42 11.85 -20.55
CA GLU A 309 5.21 10.40 -20.50
C GLU A 309 6.54 9.65 -20.24
N ILE A 310 7.03 9.73 -19.01
CA ILE A 310 8.14 8.91 -18.50
C ILE A 310 7.64 8.10 -17.31
N TYR A 311 7.96 6.82 -17.30
CA TYR A 311 7.42 5.82 -16.39
C TYR A 311 8.53 5.09 -15.63
N ALA A 312 8.14 4.26 -14.66
CA ALA A 312 9.06 3.59 -13.75
C ALA A 312 10.04 2.63 -14.43
N ASP A 313 9.73 2.11 -15.60
CA ASP A 313 10.54 1.19 -16.42
C ASP A 313 11.14 1.84 -17.66
N SER A 314 10.99 3.15 -17.83
CA SER A 314 11.56 3.88 -18.98
C SER A 314 13.10 3.88 -18.92
N GLU A 315 13.76 3.57 -20.04
CA GLU A 315 15.24 3.47 -20.12
C GLU A 315 15.96 4.76 -19.69
N ASN A 316 15.34 5.92 -19.94
CA ASN A 316 15.89 7.24 -19.65
C ASN A 316 15.54 7.77 -18.24
N ARG A 317 14.80 7.00 -17.42
CA ARG A 317 14.31 7.41 -16.10
C ARG A 317 15.44 7.96 -15.21
N ASP A 318 16.52 7.20 -15.09
CA ASP A 318 17.63 7.56 -14.19
C ASP A 318 18.44 8.75 -14.74
N VAL A 319 18.59 8.84 -16.06
CA VAL A 319 19.22 9.98 -16.72
C VAL A 319 18.44 11.25 -16.42
N VAL A 320 17.12 11.21 -16.58
CA VAL A 320 16.24 12.35 -16.33
C VAL A 320 16.24 12.77 -14.87
N LEU A 321 16.18 11.80 -13.95
CA LEU A 321 16.27 12.07 -12.52
C LEU A 321 17.62 12.74 -12.16
N SER A 322 18.74 12.23 -12.67
CA SER A 322 20.08 12.77 -12.38
C SER A 322 20.34 14.17 -12.99
N ASN A 323 19.73 14.46 -14.14
CA ASN A 323 19.87 15.73 -14.83
C ASN A 323 19.03 16.83 -14.16
N GLU A 324 17.78 16.53 -13.79
CA GLU A 324 16.83 17.54 -13.29
C GLU A 324 16.78 17.64 -11.76
N TYR A 325 17.25 16.63 -11.05
CA TYR A 325 17.21 16.56 -9.60
C TYR A 325 18.61 16.35 -9.02
N TYR A 326 18.75 16.62 -7.73
CA TYR A 326 19.92 16.27 -6.95
C TYR A 326 19.50 15.52 -5.68
N PRO A 327 20.32 14.56 -5.21
CA PRO A 327 20.00 13.80 -4.01
C PRO A 327 20.01 14.71 -2.77
N VAL A 328 19.07 14.48 -1.85
CA VAL A 328 18.96 15.18 -0.57
C VAL A 328 18.78 14.18 0.58
N LEU A 329 19.28 14.56 1.74
CA LEU A 329 19.04 13.86 3.01
C LEU A 329 17.88 14.53 3.77
N PRO A 330 17.26 13.83 4.73
CA PRO A 330 16.30 14.45 5.64
C PRO A 330 16.88 15.68 6.36
N PRO A 331 16.03 16.67 6.73
CA PRO A 331 14.58 16.69 6.54
C PRO A 331 14.18 16.99 5.08
N PHE A 332 13.18 16.26 4.60
CA PHE A 332 12.63 16.45 3.26
C PHE A 332 11.70 17.66 3.22
N SER A 333 11.63 18.33 2.07
CA SER A 333 10.80 19.51 1.83
C SER A 333 9.63 19.19 0.89
N PHE A 334 8.66 20.10 0.83
CA PHE A 334 7.52 19.97 -0.09
C PHE A 334 7.99 19.78 -1.54
N GLY A 335 7.51 18.71 -2.19
CA GLY A 335 7.83 18.39 -3.57
C GLY A 335 9.10 17.55 -3.77
N ASP A 336 9.83 17.19 -2.70
CA ASP A 336 10.93 16.23 -2.83
C ASP A 336 10.40 14.85 -3.22
N ILE A 337 11.05 14.21 -4.19
CA ILE A 337 10.72 12.83 -4.59
C ILE A 337 11.48 11.88 -3.67
N LEU A 338 10.77 11.00 -2.99
CA LEU A 338 11.32 9.93 -2.17
C LEU A 338 11.25 8.62 -2.97
N VAL A 339 12.39 7.98 -3.20
CA VAL A 339 12.49 6.73 -3.96
C VAL A 339 12.88 5.59 -3.04
N PHE A 340 12.11 4.51 -3.06
CA PHE A 340 12.35 3.30 -2.28
C PHE A 340 13.17 2.31 -3.11
N ARG A 341 14.28 1.84 -2.55
CA ARG A 341 15.26 0.99 -3.24
C ARG A 341 15.53 -0.28 -2.44
N ASN A 342 15.59 -1.42 -3.11
CA ASN A 342 16.12 -2.66 -2.55
C ASN A 342 17.38 -3.03 -3.36
N GLY A 343 18.55 -2.67 -2.86
CA GLY A 343 19.79 -2.69 -3.64
C GLY A 343 19.66 -1.79 -4.88
N ASP A 344 19.98 -2.34 -6.05
CA ASP A 344 19.88 -1.61 -7.32
C ASP A 344 18.44 -1.53 -7.87
N ARG A 345 17.50 -2.27 -7.27
CA ARG A 345 16.11 -2.31 -7.74
C ARG A 345 15.33 -1.12 -7.17
N LEU A 346 14.75 -0.31 -8.06
CA LEU A 346 13.71 0.64 -7.67
C LEU A 346 12.40 -0.13 -7.39
N VAL A 347 11.82 0.14 -6.24
CA VAL A 347 10.60 -0.54 -5.78
C VAL A 347 9.41 0.37 -5.97
N HIS A 348 9.50 1.62 -5.52
CA HIS A 348 8.42 2.59 -5.57
C HIS A 348 8.95 4.02 -5.40
N GLY A 349 8.07 5.01 -5.56
CA GLY A 349 8.36 6.39 -5.20
C GLY A 349 7.12 7.19 -4.82
N CYS A 350 7.34 8.25 -4.05
CA CYS A 350 6.29 9.17 -3.63
C CYS A 350 6.85 10.59 -3.50
N VAL A 351 5.97 11.58 -3.42
CA VAL A 351 6.36 12.98 -3.23
C VAL A 351 6.11 13.39 -1.79
N ASN A 352 7.10 13.94 -1.12
CA ASN A 352 6.96 14.48 0.22
C ASN A 352 6.04 15.72 0.22
N ILE A 353 4.98 15.67 1.03
CA ILE A 353 4.06 16.79 1.20
C ILE A 353 4.35 17.50 2.50
N VAL A 354 4.22 16.81 3.64
CA VAL A 354 4.38 17.40 4.99
C VAL A 354 4.44 16.30 6.05
N ASP A 355 5.31 16.43 7.06
CA ASP A 355 5.35 15.55 8.25
C ASP A 355 5.11 14.05 7.98
N GLY A 356 5.88 13.47 7.06
CA GLY A 356 5.74 12.07 6.69
C GLY A 356 4.50 11.73 5.87
N ILE A 357 3.60 12.68 5.58
CA ILE A 357 2.54 12.56 4.57
C ILE A 357 3.13 12.75 3.18
N VAL A 358 2.79 11.82 2.29
CA VAL A 358 3.28 11.78 0.92
C VAL A 358 2.14 11.69 -0.07
N PHE A 359 2.35 12.19 -1.29
CA PHE A 359 1.47 12.01 -2.43
C PHE A 359 2.02 10.92 -3.35
N THR A 360 1.19 9.96 -3.73
CA THR A 360 1.65 8.82 -4.55
C THR A 360 0.49 8.18 -5.33
N LYS A 361 0.88 7.27 -6.23
CA LYS A 361 0.00 6.30 -6.89
C LYS A 361 0.65 4.93 -6.78
N ASN A 362 0.12 4.06 -5.92
CA ASN A 362 0.80 2.82 -5.48
C ASN A 362 0.97 1.73 -6.55
N SER A 363 0.26 1.84 -7.68
CA SER A 363 0.40 0.94 -8.83
C SER A 363 0.06 1.67 -10.12
N SER A 364 0.46 1.13 -11.28
CA SER A 364 -0.04 1.55 -12.59
C SER A 364 -1.48 1.10 -12.85
N ASP A 365 -2.10 0.30 -11.98
CA ASP A 365 -3.44 -0.23 -12.19
C ASP A 365 -4.54 0.85 -12.18
N LEU A 366 -5.67 0.53 -12.84
CA LEU A 366 -6.89 1.35 -12.87
C LEU A 366 -7.51 1.54 -11.48
N PHE A 367 -7.24 0.62 -10.56
CA PHE A 367 -7.76 0.63 -9.18
C PHE A 367 -6.79 1.25 -8.17
N ALA A 368 -5.71 1.87 -8.65
CA ALA A 368 -4.80 2.65 -7.82
C ALA A 368 -5.08 4.15 -8.04
N PRO A 369 -5.73 4.83 -7.09
CA PRO A 369 -5.95 6.26 -7.14
C PRO A 369 -4.68 7.03 -6.82
N TRP A 370 -4.69 8.33 -7.15
CA TRP A 370 -3.72 9.27 -6.60
C TRP A 370 -4.19 9.74 -5.23
N ILE A 371 -3.38 9.51 -4.20
CA ILE A 371 -3.79 9.77 -2.81
C ILE A 371 -2.66 10.40 -2.01
N MET A 372 -3.05 11.09 -0.94
CA MET A 372 -2.14 11.33 0.19
C MET A 372 -2.24 10.18 1.17
N MET A 373 -1.12 9.74 1.72
CA MET A 373 -1.06 8.74 2.79
C MET A 373 0.21 8.92 3.61
N LYS A 374 0.33 8.25 4.75
CA LYS A 374 1.59 8.30 5.50
C LYS A 374 2.66 7.49 4.76
N ARG A 375 3.90 7.97 4.79
CA ARG A 375 5.05 7.30 4.20
C ARG A 375 5.21 5.88 4.73
N GLU A 376 4.97 5.68 6.02
CA GLU A 376 5.03 4.37 6.66
C GLU A 376 4.02 3.36 6.08
N ASP A 377 2.86 3.83 5.62
CA ASP A 377 1.83 3.00 4.99
C ASP A 377 2.26 2.62 3.56
N VAL A 378 2.94 3.53 2.85
CA VAL A 378 3.53 3.23 1.53
C VAL A 378 4.63 2.18 1.68
N GLU A 379 5.49 2.31 2.69
CA GLU A 379 6.54 1.33 2.98
C GLU A 379 5.93 -0.04 3.33
N ALA A 380 4.86 -0.07 4.12
CA ALA A 380 4.14 -1.29 4.46
C ALA A 380 3.45 -1.93 3.26
N TYR A 381 2.82 -1.13 2.38
CA TYR A 381 2.20 -1.59 1.12
C TYR A 381 3.21 -2.40 0.31
N HIS A 382 4.44 -1.91 0.17
CA HIS A 382 5.48 -2.54 -0.63
C HIS A 382 6.35 -3.55 0.12
N SER A 383 6.13 -3.80 1.41
CA SER A 383 7.01 -4.63 2.26
C SER A 383 7.26 -6.06 1.75
N ASN A 384 6.36 -6.62 0.92
CA ASN A 384 6.59 -7.89 0.23
C ASN A 384 7.75 -7.87 -0.78
N LYS A 385 8.29 -6.70 -1.15
CA LYS A 385 9.45 -6.55 -2.03
C LYS A 385 10.79 -6.52 -1.28
N GLY A 386 10.78 -6.76 0.03
CA GLY A 386 11.98 -6.84 0.88
C GLY A 386 12.25 -5.55 1.67
N PRO A 387 13.41 -5.43 2.33
CA PRO A 387 13.80 -4.18 2.98
C PRO A 387 14.09 -3.09 1.94
N PHE A 388 13.79 -1.83 2.28
CA PHE A 388 14.06 -0.68 1.41
C PHE A 388 14.91 0.38 2.09
N GLU A 389 15.75 1.02 1.30
CA GLU A 389 16.35 2.32 1.60
C GLU A 389 15.54 3.43 0.92
N VAL A 390 15.49 4.61 1.55
CA VAL A 390 14.79 5.78 1.01
C VAL A 390 15.81 6.84 0.62
N GLN A 391 15.84 7.19 -0.67
CA GLN A 391 16.67 8.30 -1.18
C GLN A 391 15.76 9.45 -1.62
N GLY A 392 15.98 10.65 -1.06
CA GLY A 392 15.30 11.87 -1.48
C GLY A 392 15.96 12.52 -2.68
N TYR A 393 15.17 13.15 -3.55
CA TYR A 393 15.59 13.91 -4.72
C TYR A 393 14.86 15.24 -4.76
N ARG A 394 15.62 16.34 -4.82
CA ARG A 394 15.07 17.69 -4.94
C ARG A 394 15.29 18.23 -6.33
N LYS A 395 14.25 18.84 -6.91
CA LYS A 395 14.34 19.46 -8.23
C LYS A 395 15.30 20.64 -8.17
N ARG A 396 16.18 20.75 -9.18
CA ARG A 396 17.15 21.84 -9.31
C ARG A 396 16.50 23.22 -9.33
#